data_AF-A0A354I2F8-F1
#
_entry.id   AF-A0A354I2F8-F1
#
_cell.length_a   1.000
_cell.length_b   1.000
_cell.length_c   1.000
_cell.angle_alpha   90.00
_cell.angle_beta   90.00
_cell.angle_gamma   90.00
#
_symmetry.space_group_name_H-M   'P 1'
#
loop_
_entity.id
_entity.type
_entity.pdbx_description
1 polymer ?
#
loop_
_entity_poly.entity_id
_entity_poly.type
_entity_poly.pdbx_seq_one_letter_code
_entity_poly.pdbx_strand_id
1 'polypeptide(L)'
;EYHKNFEDSNLPEEELQKFREEAYHVFYKKIKLERVASRVTIKKWFGLDGYVRPRRMQIIRLAFALGLNEEELQEYLIKGILQPGIQINDYREMIFLYGLNHELSYDECINMIEVFETRIYSDTVFEQNTHTLRLWNMFRKNYEKPKAEFLSWMCKNAGFFKGYSKVALRHFMELKSKILDYIRENAKEQLFRVLEETDFFEWAEQNGLPKEVYGKNVTRYIKNVSRRKEKGKLTEELKGMITELNWVAYSSRDKTTDLLAELYASAVETDRGISFTGKRIRYKDRKKFNLPEQIFFMTDKYISQIVGVAQQKEKEIRLSQALGSLKYADGACPEWIKNLLAEYHYTAFEDAEKTKKLIANLLTKQRQRCHLVQREDLLPLIHYVAQKKYERTLQGLNENYRCKDAKMFFVQMADTILEECQMAPISEEYQLDYLLLSCYGKNYMYSLADVIEEAEIRNC
;
A
#
# COMPACT_ATOMS: atom_id res chain seq x y z
N GLU A 1 -17.47 8.97 -14.69
CA GLU A 1 -17.24 10.35 -15.15
C GLU A 1 -16.30 11.21 -14.28
N TYR A 2 -16.22 11.02 -12.96
CA TYR A 2 -15.46 11.93 -12.07
C TYR A 2 -13.93 12.02 -12.35
N HIS A 3 -13.31 10.96 -12.86
CA HIS A 3 -11.90 10.96 -13.26
C HIS A 3 -11.65 11.56 -14.65
N LYS A 4 -12.69 11.80 -15.45
CA LYS A 4 -12.51 12.09 -16.88
C LYS A 4 -12.20 13.54 -17.23
N ASN A 5 -12.43 14.54 -16.36
CA ASN A 5 -12.73 15.88 -16.91
C ASN A 5 -12.49 17.11 -16.00
N PHE A 6 -11.62 17.09 -14.98
CA PHE A 6 -11.48 18.30 -14.14
C PHE A 6 -10.18 19.09 -14.30
N GLU A 7 -9.13 18.51 -14.88
CA GLU A 7 -7.92 19.26 -15.29
C GLU A 7 -7.71 19.25 -16.81
N ASP A 8 -8.41 18.36 -17.54
CA ASP A 8 -8.27 18.14 -18.99
C ASP A 8 -9.56 18.46 -19.79
N SER A 9 -10.55 19.11 -19.16
CA SER A 9 -11.67 19.64 -19.92
C SER A 9 -11.18 20.83 -20.74
N ASN A 10 -11.31 20.79 -22.07
CA ASN A 10 -11.16 21.96 -22.95
C ASN A 10 -12.20 23.07 -22.68
N LEU A 11 -12.89 23.04 -21.53
CA LEU A 11 -13.85 24.03 -21.10
C LEU A 11 -13.12 25.19 -20.41
N PRO A 12 -13.53 26.45 -20.66
CA PRO A 12 -13.08 27.58 -19.87
C PRO A 12 -13.34 27.37 -18.37
N GLU A 13 -12.43 27.83 -17.51
CA GLU A 13 -12.52 27.65 -16.04
C GLU A 13 -13.87 28.11 -15.46
N GLU A 14 -14.45 29.19 -16.00
CA GLU A 14 -15.77 29.68 -15.59
C GLU A 14 -16.91 28.69 -15.88
N GLU A 15 -16.85 27.99 -17.03
CA GLU A 15 -17.85 26.99 -17.39
C GLU A 15 -17.68 25.72 -16.55
N LEU A 16 -16.43 25.32 -16.32
CA LEU A 16 -16.10 24.19 -15.45
C LEU A 16 -16.59 24.43 -14.01
N GLN A 17 -16.40 25.65 -13.49
CA GLN A 17 -16.86 26.04 -12.17
C GLN A 17 -18.40 25.98 -12.07
N LYS A 18 -19.12 26.50 -13.07
CA LYS A 18 -20.60 26.40 -13.13
C LYS A 18 -21.06 24.94 -13.14
N PHE A 19 -20.44 24.10 -13.95
CA PHE A 19 -20.75 22.67 -13.99
C PHE A 19 -20.54 21.99 -12.63
N ARG A 20 -19.41 22.27 -11.95
CA ARG A 20 -19.12 21.75 -10.59
C ARG A 20 -20.21 22.16 -9.59
N GLU A 21 -20.64 23.42 -9.64
CA GLU A 21 -21.70 23.95 -8.78
C GLU A 21 -23.05 23.27 -9.03
N GLU A 22 -23.46 23.13 -10.30
CA GLU A 22 -24.69 22.45 -10.69
C GLU A 22 -24.67 20.97 -10.25
N ALA A 23 -23.59 20.25 -10.56
CA ALA A 23 -23.42 18.85 -10.17
C ALA A 23 -23.47 18.68 -8.64
N TYR A 24 -22.79 19.55 -7.89
CA TYR A 24 -22.87 19.59 -6.43
C TYR A 24 -24.30 19.80 -5.94
N HIS A 25 -25.03 20.76 -6.50
CA HIS A 25 -26.40 21.06 -6.06
C HIS A 25 -27.36 19.91 -6.34
N VAL A 26 -27.28 19.29 -7.52
CA VAL A 26 -28.09 18.12 -7.89
C VAL A 26 -27.78 16.95 -6.94
N PHE A 27 -26.50 16.67 -6.70
CA PHE A 27 -26.06 15.59 -5.82
C PHE A 27 -26.48 15.84 -4.36
N TYR A 28 -26.18 17.03 -3.83
CA TYR A 28 -26.46 17.37 -2.43
C TYR A 28 -27.96 17.35 -2.13
N LYS A 29 -28.81 17.75 -3.09
CA LYS A 29 -30.27 17.66 -2.94
C LYS A 29 -30.76 16.24 -2.66
N LYS A 30 -30.12 15.22 -3.28
CA LYS A 30 -30.45 13.80 -3.09
C LYS A 30 -29.96 13.27 -1.74
N ILE A 31 -28.76 13.64 -1.30
CA ILE A 31 -28.10 13.00 -0.14
C ILE A 31 -28.16 13.77 1.19
N LYS A 32 -28.70 15.00 1.21
CA LYS A 32 -28.63 15.90 2.38
C LYS A 32 -29.23 15.32 3.67
N LEU A 33 -30.23 14.44 3.56
CA LEU A 33 -30.89 13.83 4.73
C LEU A 33 -30.06 12.66 5.28
N GLU A 34 -29.28 11.99 4.44
CA GLU A 34 -28.52 10.79 4.76
C GLU A 34 -27.21 11.05 5.52
N ARG A 35 -26.84 12.33 5.74
CA ARG A 35 -25.68 12.78 6.53
C ARG A 35 -24.36 12.04 6.21
N VAL A 36 -24.14 11.72 4.93
CA VAL A 36 -22.97 10.93 4.48
C VAL A 36 -21.63 11.56 4.86
N ALA A 37 -21.52 12.88 4.71
CA ALA A 37 -20.38 13.68 5.12
C ALA A 37 -20.82 15.13 5.41
N SER A 38 -19.89 15.95 5.93
CA SER A 38 -20.16 17.38 6.13
C SER A 38 -20.40 18.09 4.78
N ARG A 39 -21.20 19.16 4.78
CA ARG A 39 -21.45 19.97 3.57
C ARG A 39 -20.15 20.46 2.92
N VAL A 40 -19.19 20.91 3.74
CA VAL A 40 -17.87 21.38 3.28
C VAL A 40 -17.08 20.26 2.61
N THR A 41 -17.10 19.06 3.20
CA THR A 41 -16.45 17.88 2.61
C THR A 41 -17.07 17.52 1.26
N ILE A 42 -18.40 17.54 1.16
CA ILE A 42 -19.11 17.24 -0.09
C ILE A 42 -18.77 18.28 -1.16
N LYS A 43 -18.73 19.58 -0.84
CA LYS A 43 -18.28 20.62 -1.80
C LYS A 43 -16.90 20.29 -2.39
N LYS A 44 -15.95 19.86 -1.55
CA LYS A 44 -14.60 19.48 -1.98
C LYS A 44 -14.56 18.22 -2.86
N TRP A 45 -15.57 17.35 -2.77
CA TRP A 45 -15.75 16.23 -3.72
C TRP A 45 -16.26 16.68 -5.09
N PHE A 46 -16.45 17.97 -5.33
CA PHE A 46 -16.76 18.52 -6.64
C PHE A 46 -15.71 19.57 -7.05
N GLY A 47 -14.57 19.63 -6.33
CA GLY A 47 -13.53 20.63 -6.57
C GLY A 47 -13.90 22.06 -6.11
N LEU A 48 -15.02 22.22 -5.39
CA LEU A 48 -15.44 23.52 -4.87
C LEU A 48 -14.69 23.82 -3.57
N ASP A 49 -13.95 24.92 -3.54
CA ASP A 49 -13.09 25.35 -2.42
C ASP A 49 -11.96 24.35 -2.09
N GLY A 50 -11.39 23.78 -3.15
CA GLY A 50 -10.35 22.75 -3.11
C GLY A 50 -10.91 21.34 -3.33
N TYR A 51 -10.00 20.37 -3.43
CA TYR A 51 -10.34 19.00 -3.79
C TYR A 51 -10.00 18.02 -2.65
N VAL A 52 -10.90 17.06 -2.42
CA VAL A 52 -10.64 15.89 -1.57
C VAL A 52 -11.35 14.70 -2.17
N ARG A 53 -10.66 13.56 -2.32
CA ARG A 53 -11.29 12.30 -2.75
C ARG A 53 -12.19 11.73 -1.63
N PRO A 54 -13.42 11.26 -1.94
CA PRO A 54 -14.25 10.55 -0.96
C PRO A 54 -13.54 9.30 -0.42
N ARG A 55 -13.69 9.02 0.87
CA ARG A 55 -13.19 7.78 1.47
C ARG A 55 -14.05 6.59 1.07
N ARG A 56 -13.47 5.40 1.08
CA ARG A 56 -14.16 4.12 0.79
C ARG A 56 -15.52 3.98 1.47
N MET A 57 -15.57 4.17 2.79
CA MET A 57 -16.81 4.04 3.57
C MET A 57 -17.84 5.12 3.21
N GLN A 58 -17.40 6.29 2.72
CA GLN A 58 -18.31 7.32 2.22
C GLN A 58 -18.93 6.90 0.89
N ILE A 59 -18.17 6.25 -0.01
CA ILE A 59 -18.72 5.66 -1.25
C ILE A 59 -19.74 4.57 -0.92
N ILE A 60 -19.43 3.65 0.01
CA ILE A 60 -20.38 2.61 0.43
C ILE A 60 -21.67 3.25 0.98
N ARG A 61 -21.56 4.26 1.84
CA ARG A 61 -22.73 4.96 2.38
C ARG A 61 -23.50 5.74 1.31
N LEU A 62 -22.82 6.29 0.29
CA LEU A 62 -23.48 6.90 -0.86
C LEU A 62 -24.29 5.88 -1.66
N ALA A 63 -23.82 4.64 -1.76
CA ALA A 63 -24.57 3.59 -2.44
C ALA A 63 -25.96 3.40 -1.82
N PHE A 64 -26.05 3.34 -0.48
CA PHE A 64 -27.34 3.30 0.20
C PHE A 64 -28.17 4.57 -0.03
N ALA A 65 -27.55 5.75 0.09
CA ALA A 65 -28.23 7.03 -0.04
C ALA A 65 -28.79 7.27 -1.46
N LEU A 66 -28.17 6.69 -2.49
CA LEU A 66 -28.53 6.88 -3.89
C LEU A 66 -29.24 5.67 -4.50
N GLY A 67 -29.39 4.57 -3.76
CA GLY A 67 -29.97 3.33 -4.26
C GLY A 67 -29.12 2.65 -5.35
N LEU A 68 -27.79 2.71 -5.21
CA LEU A 68 -26.87 2.09 -6.17
C LEU A 68 -26.90 0.56 -6.03
N ASN A 69 -26.81 -0.13 -7.16
CA ASN A 69 -26.64 -1.58 -7.19
C ASN A 69 -25.17 -2.00 -6.97
N GLU A 70 -24.91 -3.32 -6.93
CA GLU A 70 -23.56 -3.87 -6.75
C GLU A 70 -22.59 -3.42 -7.84
N GLU A 71 -22.99 -3.43 -9.11
CA GLU A 71 -22.13 -3.06 -10.25
C GLU A 71 -21.73 -1.58 -10.18
N GLU A 72 -22.69 -0.70 -9.88
CA GLU A 72 -22.45 0.73 -9.72
C GLU A 72 -21.51 1.00 -8.53
N LEU A 73 -21.74 0.36 -7.38
CA LEU A 73 -20.84 0.48 -6.23
C LEU A 73 -19.42 0.01 -6.59
N GLN A 74 -19.28 -1.14 -7.24
CA GLN A 74 -17.99 -1.65 -7.69
C GLN A 74 -17.32 -0.65 -8.64
N GLU A 75 -18.05 -0.08 -9.60
CA GLU A 75 -17.50 0.92 -10.51
C GLU A 75 -17.01 2.18 -9.77
N TYR A 76 -17.76 2.71 -8.80
CA TYR A 76 -17.32 3.85 -8.01
C TYR A 76 -16.09 3.54 -7.16
N LEU A 77 -15.98 2.32 -6.62
CA LEU A 77 -14.79 1.89 -5.87
C LEU A 77 -13.57 1.75 -6.78
N ILE A 78 -13.74 1.03 -7.89
CA ILE A 78 -12.67 0.60 -8.80
C ILE A 78 -12.20 1.72 -9.70
N LYS A 79 -13.12 2.43 -10.36
CA LYS A 79 -12.81 3.49 -11.32
C LYS A 79 -12.99 4.89 -10.74
N GLY A 80 -13.87 5.06 -9.75
CA GLY A 80 -14.19 6.36 -9.17
C GLY A 80 -13.15 6.85 -8.14
N ILE A 81 -12.70 5.96 -7.25
CA ILE A 81 -11.70 6.29 -6.21
C ILE A 81 -10.40 5.48 -6.31
N LEU A 82 -10.27 4.65 -7.36
CA LEU A 82 -9.09 3.84 -7.70
C LEU A 82 -8.65 2.86 -6.60
N GLN A 83 -9.61 2.33 -5.84
CA GLN A 83 -9.39 1.31 -4.82
C GLN A 83 -9.85 -0.06 -5.32
N PRO A 84 -9.44 -1.16 -4.66
CA PRO A 84 -10.04 -2.47 -4.92
C PRO A 84 -11.56 -2.45 -4.86
N GLY A 85 -12.19 -3.36 -5.59
CA GLY A 85 -13.61 -3.66 -5.47
C GLY A 85 -14.02 -4.12 -4.07
N ILE A 86 -15.27 -4.52 -3.88
CA ILE A 86 -15.82 -4.94 -2.58
C ILE A 86 -14.95 -6.05 -1.96
N GLN A 87 -14.51 -5.82 -0.72
CA GLN A 87 -13.68 -6.75 0.01
C GLN A 87 -14.54 -7.78 0.73
N ILE A 88 -14.88 -8.88 0.05
CA ILE A 88 -15.70 -9.97 0.61
C ILE A 88 -15.06 -10.64 1.85
N ASN A 89 -13.75 -10.47 2.05
CA ASN A 89 -13.03 -10.94 3.24
C ASN A 89 -13.21 -9.99 4.43
N ASP A 90 -13.78 -8.79 4.25
CA ASP A 90 -14.19 -7.87 5.32
C ASP A 90 -15.68 -8.09 5.59
N TYR A 91 -16.01 -8.55 6.79
CA TYR A 91 -17.40 -8.84 7.16
C TYR A 91 -18.30 -7.59 7.07
N ARG A 92 -17.75 -6.39 7.26
CA ARG A 92 -18.54 -5.15 7.18
C ARG A 92 -18.96 -4.92 5.74
N GLU A 93 -18.03 -5.03 4.80
CA GLU A 93 -18.34 -4.87 3.38
C GLU A 93 -19.25 -5.98 2.84
N MET A 94 -19.09 -7.22 3.34
CA MET A 94 -20.05 -8.28 3.03
C MET A 94 -21.47 -7.96 3.53
N ILE A 95 -21.61 -7.45 4.75
CA ILE A 95 -22.91 -7.06 5.30
C ILE A 95 -23.50 -5.86 4.53
N PHE A 96 -22.68 -4.88 4.16
CA PHE A 96 -23.14 -3.77 3.31
C PHE A 96 -23.59 -4.25 1.94
N LEU A 97 -22.86 -5.17 1.31
CA LEU A 97 -23.26 -5.74 0.03
C LEU A 97 -24.57 -6.52 0.17
N TYR A 98 -24.72 -7.34 1.22
CA TYR A 98 -25.98 -8.02 1.52
C TYR A 98 -27.14 -7.01 1.68
N GLY A 99 -26.90 -5.91 2.40
CA GLY A 99 -27.91 -4.89 2.67
C GLY A 99 -28.36 -4.11 1.45
N LEU A 100 -27.44 -3.66 0.59
CA LEU A 100 -27.79 -2.99 -0.68
C LEU A 100 -28.71 -3.86 -1.52
N ASN A 101 -28.38 -5.14 -1.58
CA ASN A 101 -29.06 -6.15 -2.35
C ASN A 101 -30.43 -6.57 -1.79
N HIS A 102 -30.73 -6.26 -0.53
CA HIS A 102 -32.00 -6.55 0.14
C HIS A 102 -32.75 -5.27 0.52
N GLU A 103 -32.39 -4.13 -0.08
CA GLU A 103 -33.01 -2.82 0.18
C GLU A 103 -33.00 -2.43 1.66
N LEU A 104 -31.98 -2.87 2.40
CA LEU A 104 -31.80 -2.51 3.79
C LEU A 104 -31.24 -1.10 3.89
N SER A 105 -31.63 -0.38 4.93
CA SER A 105 -30.98 0.89 5.27
C SER A 105 -29.54 0.68 5.73
N TYR A 106 -28.73 1.73 5.61
CA TYR A 106 -27.37 1.75 6.13
C TYR A 106 -27.34 1.44 7.65
N ASP A 107 -28.28 2.00 8.41
CA ASP A 107 -28.38 1.80 9.86
C ASP A 107 -28.75 0.36 10.23
N GLU A 108 -29.60 -0.31 9.44
CA GLU A 108 -29.85 -1.74 9.61
C GLU A 108 -28.57 -2.56 9.39
N CYS A 109 -27.75 -2.22 8.40
CA CYS A 109 -26.45 -2.87 8.19
C CYS A 109 -25.50 -2.63 9.36
N ILE A 110 -25.48 -1.42 9.94
CA ILE A 110 -24.68 -1.12 11.14
C ILE A 110 -25.14 -2.00 12.31
N ASN A 111 -26.44 -2.14 12.53
CA ASN A 111 -26.97 -3.03 13.57
C ASN A 111 -26.57 -4.49 13.31
N MET A 112 -26.60 -4.95 12.06
CA MET A 112 -26.12 -6.29 11.70
C MET A 112 -24.62 -6.48 11.98
N ILE A 113 -23.80 -5.46 11.71
CA ILE A 113 -22.37 -5.45 12.04
C ILE A 113 -22.16 -5.55 13.55
N GLU A 114 -22.92 -4.79 14.35
CA GLU A 114 -22.85 -4.87 15.82
C GLU A 114 -23.24 -6.26 16.34
N VAL A 115 -24.30 -6.87 15.78
CA VAL A 115 -24.72 -8.23 16.13
C VAL A 115 -23.65 -9.26 15.77
N PHE A 116 -22.99 -9.09 14.62
CA PHE A 116 -21.87 -9.96 14.24
C PHE A 116 -20.68 -9.78 15.21
N GLU A 117 -20.22 -8.55 15.43
CA GLU A 117 -19.08 -8.25 16.31
C GLU A 117 -19.28 -8.74 17.75
N THR A 118 -20.53 -8.77 18.25
CA THR A 118 -20.86 -9.26 19.61
C THR A 118 -20.99 -10.77 19.73
N ARG A 119 -21.20 -11.50 18.62
CA ARG A 119 -21.48 -12.95 18.61
C ARG A 119 -20.33 -13.82 18.15
N ILE A 120 -19.29 -13.25 17.55
CA ILE A 120 -18.08 -14.01 17.21
C ILE A 120 -17.35 -14.43 18.49
N TYR A 121 -16.89 -15.68 18.54
CA TYR A 121 -16.14 -16.20 19.68
C TYR A 121 -14.76 -15.53 19.81
N SER A 122 -14.35 -15.24 21.05
CA SER A 122 -13.07 -14.61 21.36
C SER A 122 -11.85 -15.46 20.97
N ASP A 123 -12.02 -16.78 20.80
CA ASP A 123 -10.98 -17.73 20.39
C ASP A 123 -10.97 -18.00 18.87
N THR A 124 -11.82 -17.32 18.08
CA THR A 124 -11.88 -17.49 16.62
C THR A 124 -10.50 -17.33 15.99
N VAL A 125 -9.99 -18.36 15.30
CA VAL A 125 -8.73 -18.28 14.58
C VAL A 125 -8.98 -17.83 13.14
N PHE A 126 -8.39 -16.71 12.74
CA PHE A 126 -8.56 -16.19 11.38
C PHE A 126 -7.69 -16.96 10.38
N GLU A 127 -8.31 -17.53 9.36
CA GLU A 127 -7.63 -18.29 8.32
C GLU A 127 -6.73 -17.38 7.49
N GLN A 128 -5.44 -17.71 7.49
CA GLN A 128 -4.47 -16.92 6.74
C GLN A 128 -4.38 -17.31 5.28
N ASN A 129 -5.13 -18.30 4.76
CA ASN A 129 -5.05 -18.71 3.36
C ASN A 129 -5.94 -17.85 2.43
N THR A 130 -5.78 -17.98 1.11
CA THR A 130 -6.64 -17.28 0.14
C THR A 130 -7.95 -18.03 -0.04
N HIS A 131 -9.06 -17.39 0.30
CA HIS A 131 -10.40 -17.97 0.21
C HIS A 131 -11.40 -17.08 -0.52
N THR A 132 -10.95 -16.06 -1.23
CA THR A 132 -11.83 -15.02 -1.80
C THR A 132 -12.88 -15.63 -2.75
N LEU A 133 -12.49 -16.52 -3.67
CA LEU A 133 -13.46 -17.23 -4.53
C LEU A 133 -14.42 -18.12 -3.73
N ARG A 134 -13.90 -18.84 -2.73
CA ARG A 134 -14.72 -19.68 -1.83
C ARG A 134 -15.74 -18.83 -1.07
N LEU A 135 -15.33 -17.68 -0.54
CA LEU A 135 -16.19 -16.74 0.17
C LEU A 135 -17.26 -16.15 -0.74
N TRP A 136 -16.93 -15.76 -1.98
CA TRP A 136 -17.92 -15.33 -2.96
C TRP A 136 -18.96 -16.44 -3.24
N ASN A 137 -18.51 -17.68 -3.42
CA ASN A 137 -19.41 -18.81 -3.63
C ASN A 137 -20.29 -19.09 -2.40
N MET A 138 -19.74 -18.97 -1.19
CA MET A 138 -20.51 -19.13 0.04
C MET A 138 -21.50 -17.96 0.24
N PHE A 139 -21.11 -16.73 -0.06
CA PHE A 139 -21.97 -15.56 -0.03
C PHE A 139 -23.18 -15.76 -0.95
N ARG A 140 -22.95 -16.08 -2.24
CA ARG A 140 -24.03 -16.34 -3.20
C ARG A 140 -24.99 -17.44 -2.76
N LYS A 141 -24.49 -18.49 -2.09
CA LYS A 141 -25.33 -19.59 -1.55
C LYS A 141 -26.17 -19.19 -0.33
N ASN A 142 -25.76 -18.18 0.43
CA ASN A 142 -26.46 -17.71 1.62
C ASN A 142 -27.15 -16.37 1.39
N TYR A 143 -27.06 -15.84 0.18
CA TYR A 143 -27.48 -14.49 -0.18
C TYR A 143 -28.96 -14.26 0.06
N GLU A 144 -29.83 -15.18 -0.40
CA GLU A 144 -31.28 -15.05 -0.29
C GLU A 144 -31.82 -15.32 1.13
N LYS A 145 -30.94 -15.64 2.09
CA LYS A 145 -31.38 -15.98 3.43
C LYS A 145 -31.86 -14.74 4.20
N PRO A 146 -32.83 -14.88 5.12
CA PRO A 146 -33.19 -13.82 6.05
C PRO A 146 -32.00 -13.38 6.91
N LYS A 147 -32.01 -12.12 7.35
CA LYS A 147 -30.92 -11.46 8.11
C LYS A 147 -30.34 -12.34 9.23
N ALA A 148 -31.21 -12.95 10.04
CA ALA A 148 -30.81 -13.76 11.18
C ALA A 148 -30.06 -15.04 10.76
N GLU A 149 -30.52 -15.70 9.70
CA GLU A 149 -29.87 -16.90 9.15
C GLU A 149 -28.56 -16.56 8.46
N PHE A 150 -28.53 -15.45 7.71
CA PHE A 150 -27.32 -14.94 7.08
C PHE A 150 -26.24 -14.63 8.13
N LEU A 151 -26.58 -13.89 9.20
CA LEU A 151 -25.66 -13.61 10.29
C LEU A 151 -25.24 -14.87 11.06
N SER A 152 -26.14 -15.83 11.26
CA SER A 152 -25.80 -17.13 11.87
C SER A 152 -24.76 -17.86 11.03
N TRP A 153 -24.92 -17.89 9.71
CA TRP A 153 -23.94 -18.44 8.79
C TRP A 153 -22.60 -17.69 8.88
N MET A 154 -22.62 -16.35 8.87
CA MET A 154 -21.39 -15.56 9.01
C MET A 154 -20.65 -15.88 10.31
N CYS A 155 -21.35 -15.95 11.45
CA CYS A 155 -20.74 -16.27 12.75
C CYS A 155 -20.07 -17.65 12.75
N LYS A 156 -20.72 -18.66 12.16
CA LYS A 156 -20.13 -20.02 12.00
C LYS A 156 -18.88 -20.05 11.13
N ASN A 157 -18.69 -19.02 10.31
CA ASN A 157 -17.62 -18.91 9.32
C ASN A 157 -16.71 -17.70 9.61
N ALA A 158 -16.71 -17.21 10.86
CA ALA A 158 -16.05 -15.97 11.24
C ALA A 158 -14.55 -15.95 10.90
N GLY A 159 -13.88 -17.10 10.99
CA GLY A 159 -12.46 -17.26 10.68
C GLY A 159 -12.08 -16.87 9.25
N PHE A 160 -13.01 -16.86 8.30
CA PHE A 160 -12.72 -16.42 6.92
C PHE A 160 -12.68 -14.89 6.75
N PHE A 161 -13.29 -14.11 7.66
CA PHE A 161 -13.42 -12.66 7.53
C PHE A 161 -12.25 -11.88 8.13
N LYS A 162 -11.06 -12.09 7.57
CA LYS A 162 -9.81 -11.46 8.05
C LYS A 162 -9.65 -9.98 7.74
N GLY A 163 -10.53 -9.38 6.92
CA GLY A 163 -10.56 -7.94 6.65
C GLY A 163 -9.52 -7.40 5.67
N TYR A 164 -8.75 -8.25 4.98
CA TYR A 164 -7.78 -7.83 3.97
C TYR A 164 -7.64 -8.83 2.82
N SER A 165 -7.17 -8.35 1.65
CA SER A 165 -6.83 -9.20 0.52
C SER A 165 -5.42 -9.78 0.66
N LYS A 166 -5.34 -11.11 0.83
CA LYS A 166 -4.03 -11.82 0.81
C LYS A 166 -3.42 -11.88 -0.59
N VAL A 167 -4.23 -11.82 -1.65
CA VAL A 167 -3.72 -11.80 -3.03
C VAL A 167 -2.94 -10.51 -3.26
N ALA A 168 -3.52 -9.36 -2.93
CA ALA A 168 -2.84 -8.06 -3.06
C ALA A 168 -1.59 -7.96 -2.18
N LEU A 169 -1.67 -8.43 -0.92
CA LEU A 169 -0.49 -8.49 -0.04
C LEU A 169 0.62 -9.39 -0.61
N ARG A 170 0.27 -10.53 -1.21
CA ARG A 170 1.24 -11.44 -1.82
C ARG A 170 1.96 -10.77 -2.97
N HIS A 171 1.23 -10.15 -3.90
CA HIS A 171 1.83 -9.40 -5.01
C HIS A 171 2.77 -8.30 -4.52
N PHE A 172 2.33 -7.51 -3.53
CA PHE A 172 3.19 -6.49 -2.91
C PHE A 172 4.50 -7.08 -2.37
N MET A 173 4.40 -8.18 -1.61
CA MET A 173 5.57 -8.86 -1.02
C MET A 173 6.51 -9.45 -2.07
N GLU A 174 5.97 -10.10 -3.10
CA GLU A 174 6.75 -10.69 -4.19
C GLU A 174 7.47 -9.63 -5.02
N LEU A 175 6.79 -8.54 -5.36
CA LEU A 175 7.39 -7.42 -6.09
C LEU A 175 8.49 -6.76 -5.25
N LYS A 176 8.21 -6.47 -3.97
CA LYS A 176 9.21 -5.95 -3.02
C LYS A 176 10.44 -6.85 -2.94
N SER A 177 10.26 -8.16 -2.82
CA SER A 177 11.38 -9.12 -2.77
C SER A 177 12.21 -9.07 -4.05
N LYS A 178 11.56 -9.11 -5.22
CA LYS A 178 12.24 -9.06 -6.52
C LYS A 178 13.08 -7.80 -6.70
N ILE A 179 12.56 -6.64 -6.28
CA ILE A 179 13.31 -5.38 -6.36
C ILE A 179 14.54 -5.43 -5.45
N LEU A 180 14.39 -5.92 -4.22
CA LEU A 180 15.53 -6.07 -3.31
C LEU A 180 16.58 -7.04 -3.84
N ASP A 181 16.18 -8.10 -4.53
CA ASP A 181 17.10 -9.02 -5.21
C ASP A 181 17.85 -8.32 -6.34
N TYR A 182 17.17 -7.51 -7.17
CA TYR A 182 17.81 -6.69 -8.20
C TYR A 182 18.79 -5.67 -7.62
N ILE A 183 18.42 -4.98 -6.53
CA ILE A 183 19.32 -4.04 -5.83
C ILE A 183 20.57 -4.77 -5.34
N ARG A 184 20.41 -5.95 -4.74
CA ARG A 184 21.56 -6.76 -4.25
C ARG A 184 22.45 -7.24 -5.37
N GLU A 185 21.89 -7.68 -6.49
CA GLU A 185 22.64 -8.11 -7.66
C GLU A 185 23.46 -6.95 -8.25
N ASN A 186 22.83 -5.78 -8.46
CA ASN A 186 23.52 -4.58 -8.91
C ASN A 186 24.62 -4.15 -7.92
N ALA A 187 24.34 -4.15 -6.61
CA ALA A 187 25.33 -3.81 -5.58
C ALA A 187 26.52 -4.78 -5.58
N LYS A 188 26.30 -6.08 -5.85
CA LYS A 188 27.39 -7.05 -6.00
C LYS A 188 28.25 -6.73 -7.22
N GLU A 189 27.64 -6.52 -8.37
CA GLU A 189 28.37 -6.21 -9.60
C GLU A 189 29.22 -4.94 -9.45
N GLN A 190 28.64 -3.88 -8.88
CA GLN A 190 29.36 -2.65 -8.59
C GLN A 190 30.48 -2.87 -7.56
N LEU A 191 30.23 -3.64 -6.50
CA LEU A 191 31.26 -3.98 -5.52
C LEU A 191 32.46 -4.66 -6.17
N PHE A 192 32.24 -5.63 -7.06
CA PHE A 192 33.32 -6.32 -7.75
C PHE A 192 34.15 -5.36 -8.61
N ARG A 193 33.50 -4.46 -9.38
CA ARG A 193 34.20 -3.44 -10.18
C ARG A 193 35.05 -2.50 -9.31
N VAL A 194 34.49 -2.00 -8.21
CA VAL A 194 35.23 -1.11 -7.30
C VAL A 194 36.40 -1.84 -6.62
N LEU A 195 36.26 -3.14 -6.34
CA LEU A 195 37.37 -3.95 -5.79
C LEU A 195 38.50 -4.16 -6.82
N GLU A 196 38.24 -4.13 -8.12
CA GLU A 196 39.27 -4.24 -9.18
C GLU A 196 40.21 -3.02 -9.18
N GLU A 197 39.73 -1.88 -8.69
CA GLU A 197 40.55 -0.67 -8.51
C GLU A 197 41.48 -0.76 -7.28
N THR A 198 41.38 -1.83 -6.48
CA THR A 198 42.15 -2.05 -5.25
C THR A 198 43.11 -3.24 -5.35
N ASP A 199 43.87 -3.51 -4.28
CA ASP A 199 44.70 -4.72 -4.12
C ASP A 199 43.91 -5.91 -3.52
N PHE A 200 42.57 -5.85 -3.50
CA PHE A 200 41.73 -6.87 -2.87
C PHE A 200 41.93 -8.29 -3.44
N PHE A 201 41.96 -8.45 -4.76
CA PHE A 201 42.05 -9.78 -5.37
C PHE A 201 43.41 -10.44 -5.13
N GLU A 202 44.50 -9.66 -5.21
CA GLU A 202 45.84 -10.12 -4.84
C GLU A 202 45.89 -10.53 -3.37
N TRP A 203 45.31 -9.70 -2.48
CA TRP A 203 45.18 -10.03 -1.07
C TRP A 203 44.36 -11.30 -0.84
N ALA A 204 43.26 -11.50 -1.57
CA ALA A 204 42.39 -12.66 -1.44
C ALA A 204 43.10 -13.95 -1.87
N GLU A 205 43.85 -13.90 -2.97
CA GLU A 205 44.66 -15.01 -3.47
C GLU A 205 45.77 -15.39 -2.49
N GLN A 206 46.51 -14.40 -1.97
CA GLN A 206 47.55 -14.62 -0.94
C GLN A 206 46.99 -15.23 0.35
N ASN A 207 45.70 -15.03 0.63
CA ASN A 207 45.01 -15.59 1.80
C ASN A 207 44.21 -16.86 1.46
N GLY A 208 44.34 -17.41 0.24
CA GLY A 208 43.67 -18.64 -0.19
C GLY A 208 42.14 -18.57 -0.15
N LEU A 209 41.56 -17.40 -0.39
CA LEU A 209 40.11 -17.18 -0.28
C LEU A 209 39.39 -17.58 -1.58
N PRO A 210 38.35 -18.43 -1.51
CA PRO A 210 37.50 -18.72 -2.67
C PRO A 210 36.51 -17.58 -2.93
N LYS A 211 36.04 -17.43 -4.18
CA LYS A 211 35.21 -16.27 -4.62
C LYS A 211 33.89 -16.15 -3.85
N GLU A 212 33.32 -17.27 -3.43
CA GLU A 212 32.04 -17.37 -2.73
C GLU A 212 32.06 -16.71 -1.34
N VAL A 213 33.25 -16.54 -0.74
CA VAL A 213 33.40 -15.93 0.59
C VAL A 213 33.90 -14.49 0.54
N TYR A 214 34.03 -13.90 -0.66
CA TYR A 214 34.56 -12.54 -0.81
C TYR A 214 33.77 -11.51 0.00
N GLY A 215 32.43 -11.50 -0.08
CA GLY A 215 31.61 -10.54 0.67
C GLY A 215 31.87 -10.52 2.20
N LYS A 216 32.08 -11.70 2.81
CA LYS A 216 32.42 -11.80 4.24
C LYS A 216 33.83 -11.30 4.55
N ASN A 217 34.75 -11.40 3.57
CA ASN A 217 36.15 -11.05 3.72
C ASN A 217 36.49 -9.62 3.26
N VAL A 218 35.64 -8.94 2.50
CA VAL A 218 35.79 -7.52 2.14
C VAL A 218 35.96 -6.64 3.39
N THR A 219 35.15 -6.88 4.43
CA THR A 219 35.28 -6.16 5.71
C THR A 219 36.61 -6.45 6.40
N ARG A 220 37.14 -7.67 6.27
CA ARG A 220 38.44 -8.07 6.82
C ARG A 220 39.58 -7.39 6.05
N TYR A 221 39.49 -7.35 4.73
CA TYR A 221 40.39 -6.61 3.85
C TYR A 221 40.46 -5.13 4.24
N ILE A 222 39.31 -4.44 4.32
CA ILE A 222 39.26 -3.01 4.72
C ILE A 222 39.94 -2.80 6.08
N LYS A 223 39.65 -3.65 7.07
CA LYS A 223 40.26 -3.55 8.41
C LYS A 223 41.78 -3.78 8.37
N ASN A 224 42.25 -4.72 7.56
CA ASN A 224 43.68 -5.02 7.45
C ASN A 224 44.44 -3.89 6.77
N VAL A 225 43.95 -3.39 5.64
CA VAL A 225 44.59 -2.29 4.91
C VAL A 225 44.54 -0.99 5.69
N SER A 226 43.44 -0.70 6.40
CA SER A 226 43.32 0.50 7.25
C SER A 226 44.31 0.55 8.42
N ARG A 227 44.92 -0.58 8.80
CA ARG A 227 45.93 -0.67 9.88
C ARG A 227 47.37 -0.52 9.38
N ARG A 228 47.62 -0.59 8.07
CA ARG A 228 48.95 -0.46 7.47
C ARG A 228 49.35 1.02 7.42
N LYS A 229 50.66 1.32 7.54
CA LYS A 229 51.20 2.67 7.33
C LYS A 229 51.01 3.14 5.88
N GLU A 230 51.20 2.22 4.93
CA GLU A 230 50.89 2.43 3.51
C GLU A 230 49.54 1.77 3.20
N LYS A 231 48.55 2.57 2.81
CA LYS A 231 47.18 2.11 2.51
C LYS A 231 47.04 1.48 1.12
N GLY A 232 48.14 1.34 0.36
CA GLY A 232 48.12 0.85 -1.01
C GLY A 232 47.17 1.67 -1.89
N LYS A 233 46.37 0.98 -2.70
CA LYS A 233 45.38 1.59 -3.62
C LYS A 233 44.06 1.97 -2.94
N LEU A 234 43.87 1.68 -1.65
CA LEU A 234 42.60 1.92 -0.95
C LEU A 234 42.48 3.36 -0.44
N THR A 235 41.76 4.22 -1.17
CA THR A 235 41.40 5.58 -0.73
C THR A 235 40.24 5.55 0.28
N GLU A 236 40.02 6.65 1.03
CA GLU A 236 38.85 6.73 1.94
C GLU A 236 37.52 6.76 1.17
N GLU A 237 37.49 7.29 -0.05
CA GLU A 237 36.32 7.27 -0.94
C GLU A 237 35.97 5.83 -1.37
N LEU A 238 36.95 5.09 -1.91
CA LEU A 238 36.79 3.69 -2.28
C LEU A 238 36.35 2.85 -1.08
N LYS A 239 36.98 3.06 0.09
CA LYS A 239 36.59 2.39 1.32
C LYS A 239 35.14 2.66 1.71
N GLY A 240 34.67 3.90 1.56
CA GLY A 240 33.26 4.26 1.78
C GLY A 240 32.34 3.47 0.86
N MET A 241 32.58 3.55 -0.45
CA MET A 241 31.78 2.85 -1.47
C MET A 241 31.78 1.32 -1.27
N ILE A 242 32.95 0.71 -1.07
CA ILE A 242 33.09 -0.74 -0.83
C ILE A 242 32.31 -1.14 0.43
N THR A 243 32.38 -0.36 1.51
CA THR A 243 31.68 -0.67 2.76
C THR A 243 30.16 -0.66 2.55
N GLU A 244 29.65 0.33 1.82
CA GLU A 244 28.23 0.47 1.53
C GLU A 244 27.72 -0.63 0.60
N LEU A 245 28.38 -0.83 -0.54
CA LEU A 245 28.01 -1.85 -1.52
C LEU A 245 28.05 -3.24 -0.90
N ASN A 246 29.07 -3.56 -0.08
CA ASN A 246 29.15 -4.83 0.63
C ASN A 246 28.00 -5.01 1.65
N TRP A 247 27.61 -3.93 2.33
CA TRP A 247 26.52 -3.94 3.30
C TRP A 247 25.16 -4.20 2.64
N VAL A 248 24.91 -3.65 1.45
CA VAL A 248 23.70 -3.90 0.65
C VAL A 248 23.72 -5.30 0.05
N ALA A 249 24.80 -5.65 -0.66
CA ALA A 249 24.97 -6.91 -1.39
C ALA A 249 24.85 -8.17 -0.52
N TYR A 250 25.35 -8.13 0.72
CA TYR A 250 25.47 -9.29 1.60
C TYR A 250 24.66 -9.15 2.90
N SER A 251 23.70 -8.23 2.96
CA SER A 251 22.85 -8.10 4.14
C SER A 251 21.96 -9.33 4.35
N SER A 252 21.86 -9.79 5.59
CA SER A 252 20.97 -10.90 5.97
C SER A 252 19.50 -10.51 6.11
N ARG A 253 19.18 -9.20 6.05
CA ARG A 253 17.82 -8.69 6.18
C ARG A 253 17.47 -7.82 4.98
N ASP A 254 16.25 -8.02 4.48
CA ASP A 254 15.59 -7.10 3.57
C ASP A 254 15.39 -5.75 4.26
N LYS A 255 15.89 -4.68 3.65
CA LYS A 255 15.74 -3.33 4.19
C LYS A 255 14.79 -2.54 3.32
N THR A 256 13.69 -2.13 3.92
CA THR A 256 12.73 -1.21 3.29
C THR A 256 13.40 0.09 2.87
N THR A 257 14.44 0.53 3.58
CA THR A 257 15.24 1.70 3.19
C THR A 257 15.87 1.53 1.82
N ASP A 258 16.43 0.36 1.50
CA ASP A 258 17.12 0.14 0.23
C ASP A 258 16.09 0.19 -0.93
N LEU A 259 14.92 -0.42 -0.73
CA LEU A 259 13.79 -0.33 -1.67
C LEU A 259 13.35 1.11 -1.92
N LEU A 260 13.14 1.89 -0.85
CA LEU A 260 12.63 3.26 -0.95
C LEU A 260 13.67 4.22 -1.55
N ALA A 261 14.95 4.03 -1.23
CA ALA A 261 16.05 4.79 -1.81
C ALA A 261 16.17 4.51 -3.32
N GLU A 262 15.96 3.26 -3.74
CA GLU A 262 15.97 2.88 -5.16
C GLU A 262 14.78 3.49 -5.91
N LEU A 263 13.56 3.37 -5.38
CA LEU A 263 12.34 3.84 -6.08
C LEU A 263 12.22 5.36 -6.16
N TYR A 264 12.71 6.07 -5.14
CA TYR A 264 12.46 7.50 -4.96
C TYR A 264 13.77 8.29 -4.75
N ALA A 265 14.88 7.83 -5.34
CA ALA A 265 16.22 8.40 -5.11
C ALA A 265 16.25 9.94 -5.15
N SER A 266 15.66 10.54 -6.19
CA SER A 266 15.63 11.99 -6.40
C SER A 266 14.78 12.77 -5.39
N ALA A 267 13.88 12.07 -4.68
CA ALA A 267 13.09 12.65 -3.59
C ALA A 267 13.79 12.59 -2.22
N VAL A 268 14.86 11.82 -2.06
CA VAL A 268 15.53 11.63 -0.76
C VAL A 268 16.38 12.86 -0.41
N GLU A 269 16.32 13.31 0.85
CA GLU A 269 17.20 14.38 1.35
C GLU A 269 18.64 13.87 1.53
N THR A 270 19.60 14.55 0.90
CA THR A 270 21.03 14.18 0.90
C THR A 270 21.90 15.03 1.84
N ASP A 271 21.32 15.96 2.62
CA ASP A 271 21.99 17.01 3.40
C ASP A 271 22.98 16.56 4.50
N ARG A 272 23.25 15.25 4.64
CA ARG A 272 24.34 14.74 5.50
C ARG A 272 24.98 13.56 4.79
N GLY A 273 26.12 13.82 4.14
CA GLY A 273 27.08 12.87 3.58
C GLY A 273 26.70 11.40 3.73
N ILE A 274 26.39 10.81 2.58
CA ILE A 274 26.10 9.39 2.31
C ILE A 274 26.55 8.46 3.45
N SER A 275 25.56 8.00 4.20
CA SER A 275 25.63 6.89 5.13
C SER A 275 24.25 6.24 5.12
N PHE A 276 24.01 5.39 4.13
CA PHE A 276 22.82 4.51 4.02
C PHE A 276 22.81 3.42 5.10
N THR A 277 23.71 3.49 6.08
CA THR A 277 23.81 2.55 7.19
C THR A 277 22.71 2.81 8.23
N GLY A 278 21.52 2.24 7.99
CA GLY A 278 20.51 1.99 9.02
C GLY A 278 19.73 3.20 9.55
N LYS A 279 19.82 4.37 8.89
CA LYS A 279 19.00 5.54 9.22
C LYS A 279 17.71 5.52 8.40
N ARG A 280 16.61 6.02 8.99
CA ARG A 280 15.32 6.19 8.28
C ARG A 280 15.47 7.17 7.12
N ILE A 281 14.81 6.88 6.01
CA ILE A 281 14.75 7.80 4.86
C ILE A 281 13.94 9.04 5.24
N ARG A 282 14.40 10.18 4.77
CA ARG A 282 13.66 11.43 4.79
C ARG A 282 13.55 11.93 3.35
N TYR A 283 12.35 12.33 2.98
CA TYR A 283 12.08 12.91 1.68
C TYR A 283 12.12 14.43 1.76
N LYS A 284 12.55 15.06 0.67
CA LYS A 284 12.35 16.49 0.44
C LYS A 284 10.85 16.81 0.56
N ASP A 285 10.51 18.05 0.93
CA ASP A 285 9.10 18.48 0.99
C ASP A 285 8.41 18.20 -0.35
N ARG A 286 7.28 17.50 -0.31
CA ARG A 286 6.51 17.10 -1.49
C ARG A 286 6.09 18.30 -2.35
N LYS A 287 5.94 19.49 -1.74
CA LYS A 287 5.65 20.76 -2.42
C LYS A 287 6.77 21.23 -3.35
N LYS A 288 7.98 20.69 -3.22
CA LYS A 288 9.08 20.94 -4.15
C LYS A 288 8.89 20.23 -5.49
N PHE A 289 7.92 19.34 -5.62
CA PHE A 289 7.69 18.58 -6.85
C PHE A 289 6.31 18.87 -7.43
N ASN A 290 6.29 19.19 -8.73
CA ASN A 290 5.08 19.26 -9.52
C ASN A 290 4.66 17.86 -10.00
N LEU A 291 4.21 17.04 -9.05
CA LEU A 291 3.79 15.66 -9.29
C LEU A 291 2.30 15.50 -8.95
N PRO A 292 1.56 14.64 -9.66
CA PRO A 292 0.17 14.28 -9.35
C PRO A 292 -0.09 13.94 -7.88
N GLU A 293 -1.30 14.25 -7.37
CA GLU A 293 -1.69 13.93 -5.98
C GLU A 293 -1.60 12.42 -5.67
N GLN A 294 -1.81 11.58 -6.69
CA GLN A 294 -1.73 10.12 -6.62
C GLN A 294 -0.30 9.60 -6.36
N ILE A 295 0.71 10.47 -6.50
CA ILE A 295 2.11 10.14 -6.22
C ILE A 295 2.42 10.46 -4.77
N PHE A 296 2.35 9.41 -3.97
CA PHE A 296 2.75 9.38 -2.58
C PHE A 296 4.07 8.63 -2.42
N PHE A 297 5.04 9.24 -1.74
CA PHE A 297 6.29 8.58 -1.40
C PHE A 297 6.09 7.67 -0.19
N MET A 298 6.10 6.35 -0.44
CA MET A 298 5.94 5.36 0.63
C MET A 298 7.01 5.55 1.72
N THR A 299 6.63 5.35 2.98
CA THR A 299 7.55 5.42 4.13
C THR A 299 7.80 4.05 4.73
N ASP A 300 8.90 3.90 5.48
CA ASP A 300 9.17 2.67 6.25
C ASP A 300 7.98 2.24 7.12
N LYS A 301 7.32 3.23 7.76
CA LYS A 301 6.14 3.01 8.59
C LYS A 301 4.97 2.48 7.76
N TYR A 302 4.70 3.11 6.62
CA TYR A 302 3.60 2.73 5.73
C TYR A 302 3.78 1.31 5.19
N ILE A 303 4.97 0.97 4.68
CA ILE A 303 5.29 -0.39 4.21
C ILE A 303 5.18 -1.40 5.34
N SER A 304 5.66 -1.07 6.55
CA SER A 304 5.50 -1.94 7.72
C SER A 304 4.03 -2.21 8.06
N GLN A 305 3.15 -1.22 7.91
CA GLN A 305 1.71 -1.38 8.12
C GLN A 305 1.06 -2.24 7.04
N ILE A 306 1.47 -2.11 5.77
CA ILE A 306 1.03 -3.00 4.68
C ILE A 306 1.47 -4.45 4.96
N VAL A 307 2.77 -4.67 5.21
CA VAL A 307 3.32 -6.01 5.46
C VAL A 307 2.69 -6.66 6.70
N GLY A 308 2.40 -5.86 7.73
CA GLY A 308 1.76 -6.29 8.96
C GLY A 308 0.23 -6.33 8.92
N VAL A 309 -0.42 -6.12 7.78
CA VAL A 309 -1.88 -5.91 7.69
C VAL A 309 -2.70 -7.01 8.36
N ALA A 310 -2.24 -8.27 8.29
CA ALA A 310 -2.91 -9.39 8.94
C ALA A 310 -3.05 -9.19 10.46
N GLN A 311 -1.94 -8.87 11.13
CA GLN A 311 -1.92 -8.60 12.57
C GLN A 311 -2.69 -7.31 12.89
N GLN A 312 -2.57 -6.28 12.04
CA GLN A 312 -3.27 -5.02 12.27
C GLN A 312 -4.79 -5.19 12.18
N LYS A 313 -5.28 -5.95 11.20
CA LYS A 313 -6.71 -6.23 11.01
C LYS A 313 -7.25 -7.16 12.08
N GLU A 314 -6.55 -8.21 12.45
CA GLU A 314 -6.97 -9.05 13.57
C GLU A 314 -7.13 -8.22 14.84
N LYS A 315 -6.14 -7.38 15.16
CA LYS A 315 -6.23 -6.45 16.30
C LYS A 315 -7.41 -5.49 16.20
N GLU A 316 -7.71 -4.97 15.01
CA GLU A 316 -8.89 -4.14 14.77
C GLU A 316 -10.19 -4.89 15.10
N ILE A 317 -10.31 -6.13 14.63
CA ILE A 317 -11.49 -6.99 14.84
C ILE A 317 -11.66 -7.31 16.33
N ARG A 318 -10.59 -7.71 17.02
CA ARG A 318 -10.63 -8.01 18.47
C ARG A 318 -11.05 -6.80 19.30
N LEU A 319 -10.53 -5.60 18.98
CA LEU A 319 -10.93 -4.37 19.65
C LEU A 319 -12.41 -4.02 19.37
N SER A 320 -12.89 -4.27 18.15
CA SER A 320 -14.31 -4.13 17.80
C SER A 320 -15.20 -5.08 18.60
N GLN A 321 -14.83 -6.36 18.70
CA GLN A 321 -15.52 -7.36 19.51
C GLN A 321 -15.59 -6.93 20.98
N ALA A 322 -14.45 -6.53 21.56
CA ALA A 322 -14.39 -6.08 22.94
C ALA A 322 -15.26 -4.85 23.20
N LEU A 323 -15.28 -3.90 22.27
CA LEU A 323 -16.15 -2.73 22.36
C LEU A 323 -17.64 -3.12 22.31
N GLY A 324 -18.01 -4.05 21.43
CA GLY A 324 -19.36 -4.59 21.32
C GLY A 324 -19.81 -5.29 22.60
N SER A 325 -18.96 -6.16 23.17
CA SER A 325 -19.28 -6.86 24.42
C SER A 325 -19.44 -5.92 25.62
N LEU A 326 -18.67 -4.84 25.69
CA LEU A 326 -18.79 -3.83 26.75
C LEU A 326 -20.04 -2.95 26.61
N LYS A 327 -20.73 -2.94 25.47
CA LYS A 327 -21.97 -2.17 25.29
C LYS A 327 -23.09 -2.67 26.21
N TYR A 328 -23.04 -3.94 26.59
CA TYR A 328 -24.05 -4.63 27.41
C TYR A 328 -23.49 -5.13 28.75
N ALA A 329 -22.26 -4.75 29.10
CA ALA A 329 -21.63 -5.19 30.34
C ALA A 329 -22.03 -4.26 31.49
N ASP A 330 -22.68 -4.81 32.51
CA ASP A 330 -22.94 -4.11 33.76
C ASP A 330 -21.85 -4.47 34.79
N GLY A 331 -21.12 -3.46 35.28
CA GLY A 331 -20.14 -3.61 36.35
C GLY A 331 -18.69 -3.83 35.87
N ALA A 332 -18.12 -4.99 36.17
CA ALA A 332 -16.68 -5.24 36.02
C ALA A 332 -16.30 -5.62 34.57
N CYS A 333 -15.11 -5.19 34.14
CA CYS A 333 -14.56 -5.57 32.85
C CYS A 333 -14.36 -7.10 32.73
N PRO A 334 -14.86 -7.76 31.67
CA PRO A 334 -14.66 -9.19 31.42
C PRO A 334 -13.18 -9.59 31.34
N GLU A 335 -12.84 -10.76 31.87
CA GLU A 335 -11.44 -11.20 31.99
C GLU A 335 -10.71 -11.35 30.65
N TRP A 336 -11.40 -11.86 29.62
CA TRP A 336 -10.81 -12.00 28.29
C TRP A 336 -10.44 -10.63 27.67
N ILE A 337 -11.17 -9.55 28.00
CA ILE A 337 -10.85 -8.19 27.55
C ILE A 337 -9.60 -7.67 28.27
N LYS A 338 -9.43 -8.01 29.56
CA LYS A 338 -8.20 -7.68 30.30
C LYS A 338 -7.00 -8.38 29.69
N ASN A 339 -7.12 -9.67 29.37
CA ASN A 339 -6.07 -10.45 28.71
C ASN A 339 -5.72 -9.87 27.34
N LEU A 340 -6.72 -9.54 26.52
CA LEU A 340 -6.54 -8.90 25.22
C LEU A 340 -5.77 -7.57 25.33
N LEU A 341 -6.12 -6.72 26.31
CA LEU A 341 -5.42 -5.46 26.52
C LEU A 341 -3.98 -5.68 26.97
N ALA A 342 -3.74 -6.65 27.85
CA ALA A 342 -2.40 -7.01 28.31
C ALA A 342 -1.50 -7.49 27.17
N GLU A 343 -2.02 -8.33 26.26
CA GLU A 343 -1.34 -8.75 25.03
C GLU A 343 -0.94 -7.56 24.15
N TYR A 344 -1.72 -6.48 24.18
CA TYR A 344 -1.46 -5.25 23.45
C TYR A 344 -0.67 -4.22 24.25
N HIS A 345 -0.14 -4.60 25.42
CA HIS A 345 0.60 -3.75 26.34
C HIS A 345 -0.22 -2.56 26.89
N TYR A 346 -1.50 -2.80 27.14
CA TYR A 346 -2.41 -1.87 27.81
C TYR A 346 -2.99 -2.52 29.07
N THR A 347 -3.38 -1.71 30.04
CA THR A 347 -4.03 -2.16 31.27
C THR A 347 -5.51 -1.80 31.21
N ALA A 348 -6.38 -2.77 31.45
CA ALA A 348 -7.80 -2.52 31.61
C ALA A 348 -8.09 -1.74 32.90
N PHE A 349 -9.16 -0.95 32.92
CA PHE A 349 -9.68 -0.37 34.15
C PHE A 349 -10.65 -1.37 34.82
N GLU A 350 -10.78 -1.29 36.15
CA GLU A 350 -11.77 -2.09 36.88
C GLU A 350 -13.21 -1.77 36.43
N ASP A 351 -13.45 -0.49 36.16
CA ASP A 351 -14.70 0.07 35.61
C ASP A 351 -14.81 -0.22 34.10
N ALA A 352 -15.89 -0.91 33.72
CA ALA A 352 -16.20 -1.25 32.33
C ALA A 352 -16.31 -0.01 31.43
N GLU A 353 -16.88 1.11 31.89
CA GLU A 353 -17.05 2.29 31.02
C GLU A 353 -15.75 3.05 30.78
N LYS A 354 -14.84 3.07 31.76
CA LYS A 354 -13.48 3.58 31.52
C LYS A 354 -12.73 2.68 30.53
N THR A 355 -12.88 1.37 30.64
CA THR A 355 -12.27 0.43 29.69
C THR A 355 -12.84 0.58 28.28
N LYS A 356 -14.15 0.78 28.14
CA LYS A 356 -14.81 1.03 26.85
C LYS A 356 -14.26 2.29 26.17
N LYS A 357 -14.08 3.39 26.91
CA LYS A 357 -13.46 4.63 26.39
C LYS A 357 -12.01 4.39 25.94
N LEU A 358 -11.23 3.62 26.69
CA LEU A 358 -9.88 3.23 26.28
C LEU A 358 -9.91 2.46 24.96
N ILE A 359 -10.73 1.41 24.87
CA ILE A 359 -10.83 0.56 23.67
C ILE A 359 -11.31 1.38 22.46
N ALA A 360 -12.29 2.27 22.61
CA ALA A 360 -12.74 3.16 21.53
C ALA A 360 -11.60 4.03 20.96
N ASN A 361 -10.76 4.57 21.85
CA ASN A 361 -9.57 5.34 21.45
C ASN A 361 -8.51 4.46 20.76
N LEU A 362 -8.28 3.26 21.28
CA LEU A 362 -7.36 2.29 20.67
C LEU A 362 -7.84 1.85 19.29
N LEU A 363 -9.13 1.55 19.14
CA LEU A 363 -9.75 1.16 17.88
C LEU A 363 -9.64 2.27 16.83
N THR A 364 -9.82 3.53 17.23
CA THR A 364 -9.65 4.69 16.33
C THR A 364 -8.21 4.76 15.80
N LYS A 365 -7.21 4.61 16.68
CA LYS A 365 -5.79 4.57 16.29
C LYS A 365 -5.47 3.32 15.45
N GLN A 366 -6.11 2.19 15.75
CA GLN A 366 -5.87 0.93 15.07
C GLN A 366 -6.42 0.93 13.64
N ARG A 367 -7.61 1.51 13.42
CA ARG A 367 -8.19 1.72 12.09
C ARG A 367 -7.27 2.55 11.19
N GLN A 368 -6.56 3.54 11.74
CA GLN A 368 -5.56 4.33 11.01
C GLN A 368 -4.30 3.54 10.61
N ARG A 369 -4.09 2.34 11.18
CA ARG A 369 -2.97 1.46 10.84
C ARG A 369 -3.35 0.36 9.85
N CYS A 370 -4.64 0.18 9.60
CA CYS A 370 -5.16 -0.86 8.73
C CYS A 370 -5.26 -0.32 7.31
N HIS A 371 -4.18 -0.45 6.54
CA HIS A 371 -4.15 -0.05 5.14
C HIS A 371 -4.57 -1.22 4.24
N LEU A 372 -5.46 -0.93 3.31
CA LEU A 372 -5.72 -1.82 2.18
C LEU A 372 -4.60 -1.58 1.16
N VAL A 373 -4.06 -2.65 0.58
CA VAL A 373 -3.14 -2.52 -0.57
C VAL A 373 -3.93 -1.95 -1.75
N GLN A 374 -3.43 -0.86 -2.32
CA GLN A 374 -4.04 -0.10 -3.40
C GLN A 374 -3.16 -0.11 -4.65
N ARG A 375 -3.71 0.41 -5.75
CA ARG A 375 -2.97 0.60 -7.00
C ARG A 375 -1.71 1.42 -6.80
N GLU A 376 -1.83 2.52 -6.07
CA GLU A 376 -0.75 3.46 -5.77
C GLU A 376 0.41 2.79 -4.99
N ASP A 377 0.15 1.68 -4.28
CA ASP A 377 1.18 0.90 -3.60
C ASP A 377 1.90 -0.10 -4.53
N LEU A 378 1.16 -0.66 -5.50
CA LEU A 378 1.64 -1.73 -6.37
C LEU A 378 2.35 -1.17 -7.60
N LEU A 379 1.79 -0.13 -8.22
CA LEU A 379 2.22 0.36 -9.52
C LEU A 379 3.70 0.79 -9.58
N PRO A 380 4.26 1.52 -8.59
CA PRO A 380 5.70 1.83 -8.59
C PRO A 380 6.57 0.56 -8.57
N LEU A 381 6.13 -0.47 -7.84
CA LEU A 381 6.85 -1.74 -7.75
C LEU A 381 6.74 -2.56 -9.05
N ILE A 382 5.54 -2.63 -9.63
CA ILE A 382 5.29 -3.30 -10.91
C ILE A 382 6.12 -2.64 -12.01
N HIS A 383 6.12 -1.31 -12.07
CA HIS A 383 6.87 -0.53 -13.05
C HIS A 383 8.36 -0.86 -13.00
N TYR A 384 8.98 -0.79 -11.81
CA TYR A 384 10.40 -1.12 -11.65
C TYR A 384 10.71 -2.56 -12.10
N VAL A 385 9.92 -3.54 -11.64
CA VAL A 385 10.14 -4.95 -11.97
C VAL A 385 9.94 -5.19 -13.47
N ALA A 386 8.97 -4.54 -14.10
CA ALA A 386 8.71 -4.65 -15.53
C ALA A 386 9.91 -4.18 -16.35
N GLN A 387 10.45 -2.99 -16.03
CA GLN A 387 11.65 -2.46 -16.68
C GLN A 387 12.84 -3.41 -16.54
N LYS A 388 13.15 -3.89 -15.33
CA LYS A 388 14.27 -4.81 -15.09
C LYS A 388 14.11 -6.15 -15.79
N LYS A 389 12.91 -6.71 -15.83
CA LYS A 389 12.64 -7.95 -16.57
C LYS A 389 12.81 -7.75 -18.08
N TYR A 390 12.33 -6.63 -18.61
CA TYR A 390 12.47 -6.31 -20.02
C TYR A 390 13.95 -6.11 -20.41
N GLU A 391 14.72 -5.35 -19.62
CA GLU A 391 16.17 -5.18 -19.80
C GLU A 391 16.92 -6.52 -19.85
N ARG A 392 16.63 -7.43 -18.90
CA ARG A 392 17.25 -8.77 -18.86
C ARG A 392 16.87 -9.63 -20.06
N THR A 393 15.62 -9.51 -20.53
CA THR A 393 15.16 -10.24 -21.71
C THR A 393 15.91 -9.78 -22.96
N LEU A 394 16.08 -8.47 -23.14
CA LEU A 394 16.87 -7.91 -24.23
C LEU A 394 18.33 -8.34 -24.18
N GLN A 395 18.96 -8.31 -22.99
CA GLN A 395 20.33 -8.79 -22.79
C GLN A 395 20.48 -10.27 -23.15
N GLY A 396 19.53 -11.12 -22.75
CA GLY A 396 19.56 -12.55 -23.06
C GLY A 396 19.34 -12.87 -24.54
N LEU A 397 18.55 -12.07 -25.25
CA LEU A 397 18.28 -12.23 -26.69
C LEU A 397 19.24 -11.42 -27.58
N ASN A 398 20.09 -10.59 -27.00
CA ASN A 398 20.95 -9.61 -27.69
C ASN A 398 20.14 -8.69 -28.64
N GLU A 399 18.99 -8.22 -28.16
CA GLU A 399 18.09 -7.34 -28.91
C GLU A 399 18.16 -5.89 -28.44
N ASN A 400 17.80 -4.97 -29.33
CA ASN A 400 17.72 -3.55 -29.02
C ASN A 400 16.37 -3.19 -28.38
N TYR A 401 16.40 -2.16 -27.54
CA TYR A 401 15.21 -1.59 -26.91
C TYR A 401 14.15 -1.15 -27.94
N ARG A 402 12.89 -1.50 -27.65
CA ARG A 402 11.72 -1.09 -28.43
C ARG A 402 10.65 -0.54 -27.49
N CYS A 403 10.43 0.78 -27.57
CA CYS A 403 9.47 1.51 -26.73
C CYS A 403 8.08 0.86 -26.67
N LYS A 404 7.50 0.49 -27.81
CA LYS A 404 6.17 -0.15 -27.87
C LYS A 404 6.13 -1.48 -27.11
N ASP A 405 7.17 -2.30 -27.27
CA ASP A 405 7.25 -3.63 -26.66
C ASP A 405 7.45 -3.51 -25.14
N ALA A 406 8.30 -2.58 -24.69
CA ALA A 406 8.51 -2.29 -23.28
C ALA A 406 7.24 -1.77 -22.59
N LYS A 407 6.55 -0.80 -23.20
CA LYS A 407 5.29 -0.25 -22.68
C LYS A 407 4.21 -1.34 -22.61
N MET A 408 4.09 -2.17 -23.65
CA MET A 408 3.14 -3.28 -23.68
C MET A 408 3.45 -4.33 -22.60
N PHE A 409 4.74 -4.65 -22.40
CA PHE A 409 5.18 -5.58 -21.35
C PHE A 409 4.76 -5.10 -19.95
N PHE A 410 4.95 -3.80 -19.67
CA PHE A 410 4.50 -3.20 -18.41
C PHE A 410 2.99 -3.24 -18.25
N VAL A 411 2.23 -2.80 -19.26
CA VAL A 411 0.75 -2.79 -19.21
C VAL A 411 0.21 -4.19 -18.95
N GLN A 412 0.68 -5.20 -19.69
CA GLN A 412 0.26 -6.59 -19.50
C GLN A 412 0.56 -7.11 -18.10
N MET A 413 1.77 -6.85 -17.60
CA MET A 413 2.16 -7.26 -16.24
C MET A 413 1.33 -6.54 -15.17
N ALA A 414 1.07 -5.24 -15.35
CA ALA A 414 0.27 -4.45 -14.43
C ALA A 414 -1.19 -4.91 -14.42
N ASP A 415 -1.83 -5.00 -15.58
CA ASP A 415 -3.23 -5.39 -15.69
C ASP A 415 -3.49 -6.78 -15.11
N THR A 416 -2.59 -7.74 -15.35
CA THR A 416 -2.68 -9.08 -14.76
C THR A 416 -2.72 -9.01 -13.22
N ILE A 417 -1.81 -8.25 -12.61
CA ILE A 417 -1.73 -8.12 -11.15
C ILE A 417 -2.93 -7.34 -10.59
N LEU A 418 -3.32 -6.26 -11.27
CA LEU A 418 -4.43 -5.39 -10.86
C LEU A 418 -5.77 -6.13 -10.92
N GLU A 419 -6.01 -6.91 -11.98
CA GLU A 419 -7.21 -7.73 -12.14
C GLU A 419 -7.33 -8.76 -11.02
N GLU A 420 -6.26 -9.49 -10.70
CA GLU A 420 -6.23 -10.44 -9.57
C GLU A 420 -6.52 -9.76 -8.22
N CYS A 421 -6.22 -8.46 -8.11
CA CYS A 421 -6.46 -7.64 -6.94
C CYS A 421 -7.82 -6.90 -6.97
N GLN A 422 -8.65 -7.14 -7.99
CA GLN A 422 -9.94 -6.44 -8.22
C GLN A 422 -9.79 -4.92 -8.31
N MET A 423 -8.71 -4.45 -8.94
CA MET A 423 -8.44 -3.04 -9.17
C MET A 423 -8.67 -2.70 -10.65
N ALA A 424 -8.82 -1.41 -10.98
CA ALA A 424 -8.97 -1.00 -12.37
C ALA A 424 -7.71 -1.38 -13.18
N PRO A 425 -7.80 -1.56 -14.50
CA PRO A 425 -6.63 -1.72 -15.37
C PRO A 425 -5.90 -0.39 -15.58
N ILE A 426 -4.71 -0.46 -16.19
CA ILE A 426 -3.93 0.70 -16.62
C ILE A 426 -4.77 1.55 -17.59
N SER A 427 -4.78 2.86 -17.38
CA SER A 427 -5.45 3.82 -18.25
C SER A 427 -4.68 5.13 -18.27
N GLU A 428 -4.47 5.70 -19.46
CA GLU A 428 -3.87 7.04 -19.61
C GLU A 428 -4.74 8.14 -18.97
N GLU A 429 -6.01 7.85 -18.63
CA GLU A 429 -6.90 8.76 -17.90
C GLU A 429 -6.51 8.91 -16.41
N TYR A 430 -5.68 8.03 -15.87
CA TYR A 430 -5.23 8.11 -14.48
C TYR A 430 -3.84 8.76 -14.41
N GLN A 431 -3.69 9.82 -13.63
CA GLN A 431 -2.45 10.62 -13.58
C GLN A 431 -1.19 9.79 -13.25
N LEU A 432 -1.27 8.88 -12.27
CA LEU A 432 -0.15 7.99 -11.94
C LEU A 432 0.20 7.06 -13.11
N ASP A 433 -0.80 6.48 -13.76
CA ASP A 433 -0.60 5.58 -14.90
C ASP A 433 0.02 6.32 -16.08
N TYR A 434 -0.51 7.49 -16.42
CA TYR A 434 0.05 8.36 -17.47
C TYR A 434 1.53 8.66 -17.19
N LEU A 435 1.87 9.01 -15.95
CA LEU A 435 3.26 9.26 -15.57
C LEU A 435 4.13 8.01 -15.78
N LEU A 436 3.71 6.85 -15.27
CA LEU A 436 4.47 5.60 -15.41
C LEU A 436 4.58 5.14 -16.87
N LEU A 437 3.57 5.42 -17.70
CA LEU A 437 3.62 5.14 -19.14
C LEU A 437 4.59 6.08 -19.86
N SER A 438 4.74 7.33 -19.40
CA SER A 438 5.67 8.31 -19.96
C SER A 438 7.14 7.95 -19.72
N CYS A 439 7.42 7.11 -18.71
CA CYS A 439 8.76 6.56 -18.45
C CYS A 439 9.30 5.70 -19.60
N TYR A 440 8.46 5.22 -20.51
CA TYR A 440 8.89 4.42 -21.66
C TYR A 440 9.22 5.33 -22.86
N GLY A 441 10.36 6.01 -22.77
CA GLY A 441 10.84 6.93 -23.80
C GLY A 441 11.15 6.26 -25.13
N LYS A 442 11.34 7.08 -26.18
CA LYS A 442 11.59 6.59 -27.55
C LYS A 442 12.85 5.72 -27.66
N ASN A 443 13.91 6.11 -26.96
CA ASN A 443 15.25 5.51 -27.09
C ASN A 443 15.67 4.72 -25.84
N TYR A 444 15.09 5.02 -24.68
CA TYR A 444 15.45 4.42 -23.40
C TYR A 444 14.26 4.47 -22.44
N MET A 445 14.34 3.69 -21.37
CA MET A 445 13.39 3.71 -20.26
C MET A 445 13.94 4.62 -19.16
N TYR A 446 13.10 5.50 -18.63
CA TYR A 446 13.38 6.33 -17.48
C TYR A 446 12.89 5.65 -16.21
N SER A 447 13.63 5.82 -15.12
CA SER A 447 13.18 5.39 -13.80
C SER A 447 12.10 6.34 -13.27
N LEU A 448 11.33 5.90 -12.27
CA LEU A 448 10.43 6.80 -11.55
C LEU A 448 11.20 7.94 -10.86
N ALA A 449 12.44 7.69 -10.42
CA ALA A 449 13.28 8.70 -9.81
C ALA A 449 13.67 9.80 -10.82
N ASP A 450 13.95 9.44 -12.08
CA ASP A 450 14.27 10.40 -13.15
C ASP A 450 13.10 11.35 -13.37
N VAL A 451 11.88 10.82 -13.43
CA VAL A 451 10.67 11.62 -13.61
C VAL A 451 10.37 12.51 -12.40
N ILE A 452 10.65 12.02 -11.18
CA ILE A 452 10.55 12.84 -9.96
C ILE A 452 11.56 14.00 -9.99
N GLU A 453 12.78 13.76 -10.48
CA GLU A 453 13.80 14.79 -10.63
C GLU A 453 13.37 15.88 -11.62
N GLU A 454 12.81 15.49 -12.78
CA GLU A 454 12.27 16.43 -13.77
C GLU A 454 11.10 17.25 -13.24
N ALA A 455 10.31 16.66 -12.33
CA ALA A 455 9.20 17.34 -11.68
C ALA A 455 9.63 18.29 -10.54
N GLU A 456 10.92 18.31 -10.14
CA GLU A 456 11.40 19.21 -9.09
C GLU A 456 11.32 20.67 -9.57
N ILE A 457 10.59 21.49 -8.81
CA ILE A 457 10.45 22.93 -9.05
C ILE A 457 11.81 23.55 -8.76
N ARG A 458 12.52 23.92 -9.83
CA ARG A 458 13.72 24.74 -9.72
C ARG A 458 13.27 26.13 -9.30
N ASN A 459 13.47 26.47 -8.03
CA ASN A 459 13.34 27.85 -7.57
C ASN A 459 14.34 28.69 -8.38
N CYS A 460 13.86 29.50 -9.34
CA CYS A 460 14.58 30.65 -9.87
C CYS A 460 14.45 31.83 -8.90
#